data_AF-A0A0F5FW14-F1
#
_entry.id   AF-A0A0F5FW14-F1
#
_cell.length_a   1.000
_cell.length_b   1.000
_cell.length_c   1.000
_cell.angle_alpha   90.00
_cell.angle_beta   90.00
_cell.angle_gamma   90.00
#
_symmetry.space_group_name_H-M   'P 1'
#
loop_
_entity.id
_entity.type
_entity.pdbx_description
1 polymer ?
#
loop_
_entity_poly.entity_id
_entity_poly.type
_entity_poly.pdbx_seq_one_letter_code
_entity_poly.pdbx_strand_id
1 'polypeptide(L)'
;MITQTNSTARPSITMPALPGDNRDERTRYFGDVWELARMASILEVSLERALSTNRAIRHDKENGIRTLNFADSAIEDILFAIGNICERAELLHARAYLFEGEGA
;
A
#
# COMPACT_ATOMS: atom_id res chain seq x y z
N MET A 1 2.37 -14.53 -33.32
CA MET A 1 3.62 -14.77 -32.57
C MET A 1 4.02 -13.42 -31.99
N ILE A 2 3.71 -13.17 -30.71
CA ILE A 2 4.02 -11.89 -30.06
C ILE A 2 5.36 -12.07 -29.37
N THR A 3 6.38 -11.39 -29.90
CA THR A 3 7.71 -11.35 -29.28
C THR A 3 7.62 -10.45 -28.06
N GLN A 4 7.59 -11.04 -26.86
CA GLN A 4 7.81 -10.29 -25.63
C GLN A 4 9.28 -9.88 -25.58
N THR A 5 9.55 -8.60 -25.79
CA THR A 5 10.85 -8.02 -25.45
C THR A 5 10.93 -7.92 -23.93
N ASN A 6 11.62 -8.88 -23.30
CA ASN A 6 12.07 -8.76 -21.91
C ASN A 6 13.04 -7.57 -21.84
N SER A 7 12.48 -6.38 -21.65
CA SER A 7 13.25 -5.21 -21.26
C SER A 7 13.64 -5.39 -19.80
N THR A 8 14.82 -5.97 -19.56
CA THR A 8 15.51 -5.99 -18.25
C THR A 8 16.15 -4.64 -17.93
N ALA A 9 15.57 -3.53 -18.41
CA ALA A 9 15.99 -2.21 -17.99
C ALA A 9 15.50 -2.02 -16.54
N ARG A 10 16.42 -2.11 -15.58
CA ARG A 10 16.16 -1.76 -14.18
C ARG A 10 15.60 -0.33 -14.16
N PRO A 11 14.35 -0.11 -13.71
CA PRO A 11 13.88 1.25 -13.55
C PRO A 11 14.68 1.86 -12.40
N SER A 12 15.51 2.86 -12.72
CA SER A 12 16.26 3.63 -11.71
C SER A 12 15.29 4.55 -10.99
N ILE A 13 14.49 3.99 -10.08
CA ILE A 13 13.53 4.75 -9.26
C ILE A 13 14.24 5.15 -7.97
N THR A 14 15.10 6.15 -8.09
CA THR A 14 15.68 6.80 -6.92
C THR A 14 14.62 7.73 -6.34
N MET A 15 13.84 7.28 -5.33
CA MET A 15 13.08 8.25 -4.55
C MET A 15 14.08 9.21 -3.89
N PRO A 16 13.94 10.52 -4.09
CA PRO A 16 14.85 11.48 -3.50
C PRO A 16 14.78 11.36 -1.97
N ALA A 17 15.96 11.40 -1.33
CA ALA A 17 16.02 11.60 0.10
C ALA A 17 15.19 12.83 0.48
N LEU A 18 14.42 12.76 1.55
CA LEU A 18 13.80 13.96 2.10
C LEU A 18 14.92 14.96 2.46
N PRO A 19 14.70 16.27 2.29
CA PRO A 19 15.69 17.28 2.68
C PRO A 19 16.15 17.06 4.13
N GLY A 20 17.45 16.84 4.34
CA GLY A 20 18.04 16.58 5.66
C GLY A 20 18.07 15.10 6.09
N ASP A 21 17.63 14.15 5.27
CA ASP A 21 17.76 12.72 5.56
C ASP A 21 19.18 12.21 5.25
N ASN A 22 20.02 12.19 6.29
CA ASN A 22 21.42 11.75 6.22
C ASN A 22 21.61 10.23 6.38
N ARG A 23 20.53 9.44 6.44
CA ARG A 23 20.64 7.97 6.53
C ARG A 23 21.25 7.40 5.25
N ASP A 24 22.05 6.35 5.38
CA ASP A 24 22.47 5.55 4.25
C ASP A 24 21.27 4.84 3.60
N GLU A 25 21.43 4.42 2.34
CA GLU A 25 20.32 3.88 1.55
C GLU A 25 19.70 2.62 2.16
N ARG A 26 20.51 1.77 2.81
CA ARG A 26 20.04 0.55 3.46
C ARG A 26 19.24 0.86 4.72
N THR A 27 19.73 1.76 5.57
CA THR A 27 19.00 2.22 6.76
C THR A 27 17.71 2.94 6.37
N ARG A 28 17.73 3.75 5.31
CA ARG A 28 16.52 4.40 4.76
C ARG A 28 15.51 3.35 4.28
N TYR A 29 15.95 2.35 3.51
CA TYR A 29 15.10 1.26 3.03
C TYR A 29 14.38 0.54 4.17
N PHE A 30 15.10 0.10 5.21
CA PHE A 30 14.46 -0.57 6.35
C PHE A 30 13.51 0.35 7.12
N GLY A 31 13.85 1.64 7.26
CA GLY A 31 12.95 2.64 7.84
C GLY A 31 11.64 2.78 7.04
N ASP A 32 11.75 2.84 5.71
CA ASP A 32 10.60 2.95 4.81
C ASP A 32 9.75 1.67 4.83
N VAL A 33 10.37 0.48 4.91
CA VAL A 33 9.65 -0.81 5.09
C VAL A 33 8.88 -0.84 6.40
N TRP A 34 9.49 -0.38 7.50
CA TRP A 34 8.82 -0.31 8.79
C TRP A 34 7.62 0.65 8.76
N GLU A 35 7.78 1.81 8.12
CA GLU A 35 6.71 2.78 7.96
C GLU A 35 5.56 2.22 7.09
N LEU A 36 5.88 1.50 6.01
CA LEU A 36 4.87 0.82 5.19
C LEU A 36 4.08 -0.19 6.01
N ALA A 37 4.75 -1.01 6.83
CA ALA A 37 4.10 -1.97 7.72
C ALA A 37 3.19 -1.27 8.74
N ARG A 38 3.64 -0.14 9.30
CA ARG A 38 2.85 0.68 10.23
C ARG A 38 1.60 1.23 9.55
N MET A 39 1.72 1.75 8.33
CA MET A 39 0.58 2.26 7.55
C MET A 39 -0.44 1.16 7.27
N ALA A 40 0.02 -0.03 6.85
CA ALA A 40 -0.83 -1.18 6.58
C ALA A 40 -1.62 -1.61 7.84
N SER A 41 -0.97 -1.65 9.00
CA SER A 41 -1.64 -1.99 10.27
C SER A 41 -2.71 -0.96 10.67
N ILE A 42 -2.44 0.33 10.49
CA ILE A 42 -3.43 1.39 10.75
C ILE A 42 -4.64 1.26 9.81
N LEU A 43 -4.37 0.95 8.54
CA LEU A 43 -5.41 0.74 7.53
C LEU A 43 -6.30 -0.46 7.89
N GLU A 44 -5.71 -1.58 8.32
CA GLU A 44 -6.46 -2.78 8.75
C GLU A 44 -7.47 -2.45 9.86
N VAL A 45 -7.00 -1.80 10.93
CA VAL A 45 -7.88 -1.37 12.04
C VAL A 45 -8.95 -0.39 11.57
N SER A 46 -8.60 0.49 10.62
CA SER A 46 -9.55 1.47 10.06
C SER A 46 -10.64 0.78 9.23
N LEU A 47 -10.26 -0.23 8.43
CA LEU A 47 -11.19 -1.07 7.66
C LEU A 47 -12.16 -1.82 8.55
N GLU A 48 -11.67 -2.48 9.60
CA GLU A 48 -12.53 -3.18 10.56
C GLU A 48 -13.56 -2.25 11.20
N ARG A 49 -13.14 -1.03 11.55
CA ARG A 49 -14.03 -0.01 12.13
C ARG A 49 -14.99 0.57 11.12
N ALA A 50 -14.59 0.75 9.87
CA ALA A 50 -15.45 1.28 8.81
C ALA A 50 -16.54 0.27 8.40
N LEU A 51 -16.19 -1.01 8.34
CA LEU A 51 -17.09 -2.08 7.93
C LEU A 51 -17.84 -2.74 9.10
N SER A 52 -17.74 -2.16 10.31
CA SER A 52 -18.47 -2.66 11.47
C SER A 52 -19.98 -2.61 11.24
N THR A 53 -20.65 -3.76 11.38
CA THR A 53 -22.11 -3.87 11.20
C THR A 53 -22.90 -2.93 12.10
N ASN A 54 -22.33 -2.53 13.24
CA ASN A 54 -22.95 -1.59 14.19
C ASN A 54 -23.05 -0.16 13.65
N ARG A 55 -22.32 0.17 12.57
CA ARG A 55 -22.35 1.48 11.91
C ARG A 55 -23.20 1.53 10.65
N ALA A 56 -23.72 0.39 10.20
CA ALA A 56 -24.57 0.36 9.03
C ALA A 56 -25.85 1.16 9.30
N ILE A 57 -26.17 2.11 8.41
CA ILE A 57 -27.38 2.92 8.52
C ILE A 57 -28.62 2.18 8.02
N ARG A 58 -28.41 1.14 7.20
CA ARG A 58 -29.49 0.31 6.68
C ARG A 58 -29.01 -1.12 6.44
N HIS A 59 -29.87 -2.05 6.83
CA HIS A 59 -29.71 -3.48 6.60
C HIS A 59 -30.82 -3.95 5.66
N ASP A 60 -30.45 -4.42 4.48
CA ASP A 60 -31.39 -5.06 3.55
C ASP A 60 -31.09 -6.55 3.47
N LYS A 61 -32.15 -7.36 3.33
CA LYS A 61 -32.01 -8.81 3.11
C LYS A 61 -32.94 -9.24 1.99
N GLU A 62 -32.35 -9.58 0.85
CA GLU A 62 -33.07 -10.11 -0.31
C GLU A 62 -32.42 -11.41 -0.78
N ASN A 63 -33.23 -12.44 -1.04
CA ASN A 63 -32.79 -13.73 -1.58
C ASN A 63 -31.61 -14.39 -0.82
N GLY A 64 -31.52 -14.15 0.50
CA GLY A 64 -30.45 -14.70 1.36
C GLY A 64 -29.17 -13.86 1.42
N ILE A 65 -29.06 -12.81 0.60
CA ILE A 65 -27.96 -11.85 0.63
C ILE A 65 -28.30 -10.75 1.65
N ARG A 66 -27.35 -10.42 2.53
CA ARG A 66 -27.44 -9.27 3.43
C ARG A 66 -26.61 -8.13 2.87
N THR A 67 -27.25 -7.00 2.61
CA THR A 67 -26.59 -5.77 2.18
C THR A 67 -26.53 -4.80 3.35
N LEU A 68 -25.33 -4.28 3.62
CA LEU A 68 -25.10 -3.26 4.63
C LEU A 68 -24.81 -1.95 3.91
N ASN A 69 -25.63 -0.93 4.14
CA ASN A 69 -25.40 0.39 3.59
C ASN A 69 -24.74 1.26 4.67
N PHE A 70 -23.66 1.92 4.30
CA PHE A 70 -22.92 2.86 5.16
C PHE A 70 -23.05 4.25 4.57
N ALA A 71 -23.18 5.28 5.41
CA ALA A 71 -23.30 6.67 4.98
C ALA A 71 -21.94 7.36 4.76
N ASP A 72 -20.84 6.66 5.00
CA ASP A 72 -19.59 7.25 5.44
C ASP A 72 -18.56 7.50 4.33
N SER A 73 -17.99 8.72 4.35
CA SER A 73 -16.77 9.10 3.60
C SER A 73 -15.53 8.30 4.05
N ALA A 74 -15.61 7.62 5.19
CA ALA A 74 -14.51 6.80 5.71
C ALA A 74 -14.08 5.69 4.75
N ILE A 75 -14.98 5.17 3.90
CA ILE A 75 -14.62 4.18 2.87
C ILE A 75 -13.77 4.82 1.77
N GLU A 76 -14.06 6.06 1.38
CA GLU A 76 -13.27 6.79 0.37
C GLU A 76 -11.87 7.10 0.91
N ASP A 77 -11.76 7.55 2.17
CA ASP A 77 -10.47 7.80 2.84
C ASP A 77 -9.63 6.52 2.94
N ILE A 78 -10.27 5.39 3.20
CA ILE A 78 -9.64 4.06 3.24
C ILE A 78 -9.12 3.66 1.86
N LEU A 79 -9.91 3.86 0.80
CA LEU A 79 -9.50 3.57 -0.58
C LEU A 79 -8.28 4.42 -0.98
N PHE A 80 -8.27 5.69 -0.59
CA PHE A 80 -7.12 6.57 -0.79
C PHE A 80 -5.88 6.08 -0.03
N ALA A 81 -6.04 5.67 1.23
CA ALA A 81 -4.96 5.12 2.04
C ALA A 81 -4.39 3.82 1.45
N ILE A 82 -5.25 2.93 0.93
CA ILE A 82 -4.84 1.71 0.21
C ILE A 82 -3.97 2.08 -0.99
N GLY A 83 -4.41 3.03 -1.82
CA GLY A 83 -3.65 3.48 -3.00
C GLY A 83 -2.23 3.93 -2.64
N ASN A 84 -2.11 4.78 -1.60
CA ASN A 84 -0.81 5.26 -1.12
C ASN A 84 0.10 4.15 -0.61
N ILE A 85 -0.46 3.14 0.06
CA ILE A 85 0.30 1.98 0.55
C ILE A 85 0.80 1.14 -0.63
N CYS A 86 -0.06 0.87 -1.62
CA CYS A 86 0.32 0.12 -2.81
C CYS A 86 1.44 0.81 -3.59
N GLU A 87 1.33 2.12 -3.84
CA GLU A 87 2.37 2.89 -4.52
C GLU A 87 3.71 2.83 -3.76
N ARG A 88 3.69 3.00 -2.44
CA ARG A 88 4.91 2.90 -1.61
C ARG A 88 5.48 1.48 -1.60
N ALA A 89 4.65 0.45 -1.62
CA ALA A 89 5.08 -0.94 -1.69
C ALA A 89 5.80 -1.25 -3.01
N GLU A 90 5.27 -0.77 -4.14
CA GLU A 90 5.91 -0.91 -5.46
C GLU A 90 7.29 -0.24 -5.51
N LEU A 91 7.39 0.97 -4.95
CA LEU A 91 8.65 1.71 -4.88
C LEU A 91 9.69 1.00 -4.02
N LEU A 92 9.28 0.42 -2.88
CA LEU A 92 10.18 -0.36 -2.03
C LEU A 92 10.58 -1.68 -2.67
N HIS A 93 9.67 -2.34 -3.37
CA HIS A 93 9.96 -3.56 -4.11
C HIS A 93 11.02 -3.31 -5.21
N ALA A 94 10.89 -2.21 -5.96
CA ALA A 94 11.89 -1.81 -6.95
C ALA A 94 13.28 -1.56 -6.33
N ARG A 95 13.34 -1.01 -5.11
CA ARG A 95 14.60 -0.83 -4.36
C ARG A 95 15.19 -2.13 -3.84
N ALA A 96 14.37 -3.09 -3.41
CA ALA A 96 14.86 -4.39 -2.95
C ALA A 96 15.73 -5.09 -4.02
N TYR A 97 15.32 -5.00 -5.29
CA TYR A 97 16.09 -5.53 -6.42
C TYR A 97 17.47 -4.88 -6.64
N LEU A 98 17.67 -3.64 -6.18
CA LEU A 98 18.97 -2.98 -6.27
C LEU A 98 19.95 -3.59 -5.26
N PHE A 99 19.50 -3.86 -4.02
CA PHE A 99 20.32 -4.47 -2.98
C PHE A 99 20.64 -5.95 -3.23
N GLU A 100 19.69 -6.71 -3.79
CA GLU A 100 19.95 -8.11 -4.18
C GLU A 100 21.01 -8.23 -5.28
N GLY A 101 21.21 -7.18 -6.07
CA GLY A 101 22.19 -7.14 -7.15
C GLY A 101 23.61 -6.73 -6.73
N GLU A 102 23.83 -6.22 -5.52
CA GLU A 102 25.15 -5.81 -5.02
C GLU A 102 25.86 -6.92 -4.21
N GLY A 103 25.18 -8.05 -3.99
CA GLY A 103 25.69 -9.20 -3.23
C GLY A 103 26.10 -10.42 -4.07
N ALA A 104 26.25 -10.30 -5.39
CA ALA A 104 26.64 -11.38 -6.31
C ALA A 104 28.03 -11.17 -6.93
#